data_AF-A0A9D6BQU6-F1
#
_entry.id   AF-A0A9D6BQU6-F1
#
_cell.length_a   1.000
_cell.length_b   1.000
_cell.length_c   1.000
_cell.angle_alpha   90.00
_cell.angle_beta   90.00
_cell.angle_gamma   90.00
#
_symmetry.space_group_name_H-M   'P 1'
#
loop_
_entity.id
_entity.type
_entity.pdbx_description
1 polymer ?
#
loop_
_entity_poly.entity_id
_entity_poly.type
_entity_poly.pdbx_seq_one_letter_code
_entity_poly.pdbx_strand_id
1 'polypeptide(L)' 'MNHPWTHGQVERMNRTIKEATVKKYPYQTHQQLSQHLRDFLNPCNFAKRLKTLKGLTPYEFILKS' A
#
# COMPACT_ATOMS: atom_id res chain seq x y z
N MET A 1 15.92 -9.19 -12.47
CA MET A 1 15.49 -7.98 -13.21
C MET A 1 15.05 -6.92 -12.21
N ASN A 2 15.98 -6.06 -11.76
CA ASN A 2 15.61 -4.89 -10.96
C ASN A 2 15.05 -3.84 -11.93
N HIS A 3 13.72 -3.77 -12.04
CA HIS A 3 13.07 -2.75 -12.85
C HIS A 3 12.92 -1.48 -11.99
N PRO A 4 13.71 -0.42 -12.25
CA PRO A 4 13.80 0.76 -11.37
C PRO A 4 12.45 1.48 -11.22
N TRP A 5 11.58 1.40 -12.24
CA TRP A 5 10.28 2.04 -12.23
C TRP A 5 9.27 1.34 -11.32
N THR A 6 9.30 0.01 -11.22
CA THR A 6 8.39 -0.74 -10.33
C THR A 6 8.80 -0.56 -8.87
N HIS A 7 10.11 -0.53 -8.59
CA HIS A 7 10.61 -0.23 -7.25
C HIS A 7 10.27 1.21 -6.85
N GLY A 8 10.47 2.17 -7.76
CA GLY A 8 10.16 3.58 -7.49
C GLY A 8 8.69 3.86 -7.19
N GLN A 9 7.75 3.12 -7.77
CA GLN A 9 6.33 3.23 -7.42
C GLN A 9 6.06 2.73 -5.99
N VAL A 10 6.64 1.60 -5.60
CA VAL A 10 6.51 1.04 -4.24
C VAL A 10 7.18 1.95 -3.22
N GLU A 11 8.36 2.50 -3.52
CA GLU A 11 9.06 3.42 -2.63
C GLU A 11 8.29 4.73 -2.42
N ARG A 12 7.68 5.28 -3.47
CA ARG A 12 6.80 6.46 -3.36
C ARG A 12 5.57 6.18 -2.51
N MET A 13 4.92 5.03 -2.73
CA MET A 13 3.78 4.62 -1.91
C MET A 13 4.19 4.46 -0.43
N ASN A 14 5.31 3.79 -0.18
CA ASN A 14 5.82 3.59 1.18
C ASN A 14 6.19 4.92 1.86
N ARG A 15 6.72 5.90 1.13
CA ARG A 15 6.96 7.25 1.65
C ARG A 15 5.65 7.93 2.06
N THR A 16 4.63 7.94 1.19
CA THR A 16 3.32 8.56 1.51
C THR A 16 2.66 7.91 2.72
N ILE A 17 2.69 6.58 2.81
CA ILE A 17 2.14 5.86 3.96
C ILE A 17 2.89 6.26 5.23
N LYS A 18 4.23 6.25 5.22
CA LYS A 18 5.04 6.66 6.38
C LYS A 18 4.78 8.10 6.81
N GLU A 19 4.61 9.02 5.87
CA GLU A 19 4.30 10.42 6.19
C GLU A 19 2.89 10.59 6.76
N ALA A 20 1.91 9.86 6.24
CA ALA A 20 0.52 9.94 6.68
C ALA A 20 0.27 9.24 8.03
N THR A 21 1.04 8.19 8.34
CA THR A 21 0.83 7.34 9.53
C THR A 21 1.90 7.54 10.61
N VAL A 22 3.18 7.39 10.27
CA VAL A 22 4.27 7.30 11.26
C VAL A 22 4.74 8.66 11.76
N LYS A 23 4.74 9.70 10.92
CA LYS A 23 5.10 11.05 11.35
C LYS A 23 3.99 11.80 12.07
N LYS A 24 2.72 11.44 11.84
CA LYS A 24 1.56 12.14 12.40
C LYS A 24 1.07 11.60 13.74
N TYR A 25 1.30 10.33 14.03
CA TYR A 25 0.75 9.67 15.22
C TYR A 25 1.86 8.97 16.00
N PRO A 26 2.08 9.32 17.29
CA PRO A 26 2.88 8.48 18.17
C PRO A 26 2.08 7.21 18.48
N TYR A 27 2.55 6.05 18.00
CA TYR A 27 1.94 4.77 18.28
C TYR A 27 2.37 4.28 19.67
N GLN A 28 1.40 4.12 20.58
CA GLN A 28 1.66 3.55 21.91
C GLN A 28 1.70 2.02 21.88
N THR A 29 1.04 1.41 20.90
CA THR A 29 0.96 -0.05 20.76
C THR A 29 1.06 -0.49 19.29
N HIS A 30 1.54 -1.72 19.07
CA HIS A 30 1.59 -2.32 17.74
C HIS A 30 0.22 -2.45 17.09
N GLN A 31 -0.85 -2.65 17.86
CA GLN A 31 -2.20 -2.76 17.33
C GLN A 31 -2.69 -1.46 16.68
N GLN A 32 -2.38 -0.30 17.25
CA GLN A 32 -2.72 0.99 16.64
C GLN A 32 -2.01 1.19 15.30
N LEU A 33 -0.73 0.82 15.21
CA LEU A 33 0.02 0.86 13.96
C LEU A 33 -0.58 -0.10 12.92
N SER A 34 -0.89 -1.34 13.31
CA SER A 34 -1.49 -2.32 12.41
C SER A 34 -2.87 -1.90 11.90
N GLN A 35 -3.68 -1.26 12.74
CA GLN A 35 -5.00 -0.76 12.34
C GLN A 35 -4.87 0.38 11.33
N HIS A 36 -4.07 1.40 11.63
CA HIS A 36 -3.83 2.50 10.68
C HIS A 36 -3.24 2.01 9.36
N LEU A 37 -2.28 1.08 9.39
CA LEU A 37 -1.75 0.50 8.16
C LEU A 37 -2.86 -0.17 7.33
N ARG A 38 -3.78 -0.89 7.95
CA ARG A 38 -4.93 -1.48 7.25
C ARG A 38 -5.84 -0.41 6.65
N ASP A 39 -6.11 0.67 7.36
CA ASP A 39 -6.97 1.76 6.87
C ASP A 39 -6.38 2.45 5.63
N PHE A 40 -5.05 2.57 5.53
CA PHE A 40 -4.38 3.12 4.35
C PHE A 40 -4.19 2.11 3.22
N LEU A 41 -3.88 0.85 3.56
CA LEU A 41 -3.58 -0.19 2.58
C LEU A 41 -4.83 -0.79 1.96
N ASN A 42 -5.91 -0.98 2.73
CA ASN A 42 -7.09 -1.69 2.26
C ASN A 42 -7.77 -1.02 1.05
N PRO A 43 -8.00 0.31 1.04
CA PRO A 43 -8.60 0.98 -0.11
C PRO A 43 -7.75 0.83 -1.38
N CYS A 44 -6.42 0.92 -1.24
CA CYS A 44 -5.48 0.76 -2.33
C CYS A 44 -5.41 -0.69 -2.84
N ASN A 45 -5.38 -1.66 -1.94
CA ASN A 45 -5.13 -3.08 -2.28
C ASN A 45 -6.38 -3.84 -2.68
N PHE A 46 -7.56 -3.48 -2.16
CA PHE A 46 -8.80 -4.25 -2.33
C PHE A 46 -9.96 -3.46 -2.94
N ALA A 47 -10.03 -2.14 -2.75
CA ALA A 47 -11.16 -1.36 -3.29
C ALA A 47 -10.87 -0.81 -4.70
N LYS A 48 -9.62 -0.46 -4.98
CA LYS A 48 -9.25 0.19 -6.24
C LYS A 48 -8.94 -0.82 -7.34
N ARG A 49 -9.84 -0.92 -8.32
CA ARG A 49 -9.60 -1.68 -9.57
C ARG A 49 -8.76 -0.85 -10.53
N LEU A 50 -7.66 -1.41 -11.02
CA LEU A 50 -6.71 -0.69 -11.86
C LEU A 50 -6.82 -1.13 -13.33
N LYS A 51 -6.97 -0.16 -14.24
CA LYS A 51 -7.00 -0.43 -15.69
C LYS A 51 -5.72 -1.12 -16.17
N THR A 52 -4.57 -0.74 -15.61
CA THR A 52 -3.27 -1.35 -15.88
C THR A 52 -3.20 -2.83 -15.47
N LEU A 53 -4.00 -3.24 -14.48
CA LEU A 53 -4.13 -4.63 -14.03
C LEU A 53 -5.33 -5.33 -14.68
N LYS A 54 -5.78 -4.85 -15.86
CA LYS A 54 -6.96 -5.40 -16.57
C LYS A 54 -8.24 -5.38 -15.73
N GLY A 55 -8.37 -4.37 -14.87
CA GLY A 55 -9.52 -4.23 -13.97
C GLY A 55 -9.46 -5.10 -12.73
N LEU A 56 -8.31 -5.72 -12.42
CA LEU A 56 -8.07 -6.37 -11.13
C LEU A 56 -7.66 -5.35 -10.07
N THR A 57 -7.95 -5.67 -8.82
CA THR A 57 -7.31 -5.03 -7.67
C THR A 57 -5.85 -5.49 -7.57
N PRO A 58 -4.97 -4.70 -6.91
CA PRO A 58 -3.60 -5.14 -6.66
C PRO A 58 -3.52 -6.49 -5.96
N TYR A 59 -4.41 -6.75 -5.00
CA TYR A 59 -4.46 -8.04 -4.29
C TYR A 59 -4.83 -9.21 -5.22
N GLU A 60 -5.90 -9.06 -6.02
CA GLU A 60 -6.31 -10.09 -6.98
C GLU A 60 -5.23 -10.38 -8.03
N PHE A 61 -4.49 -9.36 -8.45
CA PHE A 61 -3.39 -9.51 -9.39
C PHE A 61 -2.25 -10.37 -8.81
N ILE A 62 -1.88 -10.13 -7.55
CA ILE A 62 -0.85 -10.92 -6.86
C ILE A 62 -1.31 -12.38 -6.70
N LEU A 63 -2.57 -12.61 -6.30
CA LEU A 63 -3.10 -13.97 -6.15
C LEU A 63 -3.21 -14.75 -7.48
N LYS A 64 -3.33 -14.05 -8.61
CA LYS A 64 -3.37 -14.65 -9.95
C LYS A 64 -1.99 -14.91 -10.55
N SER A 65 -0.94 -14.34 -9.98
CA SER A 65 0.44 -14.38 -10.51
C SER A 65 1.20 -15.63 -10.11
#